data_AF-A0A3C1CE12-F1
#
_entry.id   AF-A0A3C1CE12-F1
#
_cell.length_a   1.000
_cell.length_b   1.000
_cell.length_c   1.000
_cell.angle_alpha   90.00
_cell.angle_beta   90.00
_cell.angle_gamma   90.00
#
_symmetry.space_group_name_H-M   'P 1'
#
loop_
_entity.id
_entity.type
_entity.pdbx_description
1 polymer ?
#
loop_
_entity_poly.entity_id
_entity_poly.type
_entity_poly.pdbx_seq_one_letter_code
_entity_poly.pdbx_strand_id
1 'polypeptide(L)'
;EVEQLAQRQLAQRSTGPEELRYLITVLRMLPELERSGDLAEHVSRRAVRGLGIELSPRARGLVEKMGEVASEMWRATADAYVDRTPDTATMVEELDDEVDELHVALTAEIASGSMPLPVAIEAALVARFYERFGDHAVNLARRIAALSQREPIS
;
A
#
# COMPACT_ATOMS: atom_id res chain seq x y z
N GLU A 1 -12.68 -2.28 15.02
CA GLU A 1 -14.16 -2.21 14.89
C GLU A 1 -14.69 -3.11 13.77
N VAL A 2 -14.22 -2.96 12.52
CA VAL A 2 -14.65 -3.78 11.38
C VAL A 2 -14.49 -5.29 11.61
N GLU A 3 -13.38 -5.71 12.21
CA GLU A 3 -13.15 -7.12 12.55
C GLU A 3 -14.26 -7.70 13.44
N GLN A 4 -14.64 -6.98 14.50
CA GLN A 4 -15.69 -7.43 15.43
C GLN A 4 -17.06 -7.49 14.75
N LEU A 5 -17.34 -6.55 13.84
CA LEU A 5 -18.57 -6.57 13.05
C LEU A 5 -18.61 -7.81 12.13
N ALA A 6 -17.51 -8.08 11.42
CA ALA A 6 -17.40 -9.26 10.55
C ALA A 6 -17.53 -10.57 11.33
N GLN A 7 -16.89 -10.69 12.50
CA GLN A 7 -17.03 -11.85 13.38
C GLN A 7 -18.48 -12.04 13.87
N ARG A 8 -19.19 -10.96 14.22
CA ARG A 8 -20.62 -11.04 14.60
C ARG A 8 -21.51 -11.49 13.44
N GLN A 9 -21.23 -11.05 12.22
CA GLN A 9 -21.98 -11.51 11.03
C GLN A 9 -21.70 -12.97 10.71
N LEU A 10 -20.44 -13.43 10.85
CA LEU A 10 -20.08 -14.85 10.68
C LEU A 10 -20.74 -15.77 11.73
N ALA A 11 -21.00 -15.27 12.93
CA ALA A 11 -21.64 -16.03 14.01
C ALA A 11 -23.16 -16.24 13.80
N GLN A 12 -23.77 -15.55 12.85
CA GLN A 12 -25.20 -15.70 12.55
C GLN A 12 -25.45 -16.96 11.71
N ARG A 13 -26.55 -17.68 12.01
CA ARG A 13 -26.87 -18.97 11.36
C ARG A 13 -27.33 -18.85 9.89
N SER A 14 -27.52 -17.63 9.39
CA SER A 14 -28.11 -17.33 8.07
C SER A 14 -27.10 -16.93 6.99
N THR A 15 -25.80 -16.91 7.28
CA THR A 15 -24.79 -16.38 6.36
C THR A 15 -24.58 -17.34 5.19
N GLY A 16 -24.97 -16.91 3.99
CA GLY A 16 -24.83 -17.70 2.76
C GLY A 16 -23.36 -17.88 2.33
N PRO A 17 -23.05 -18.83 1.42
CA PRO A 17 -21.67 -19.09 0.98
C PRO A 17 -20.96 -17.86 0.37
N GLU A 18 -21.70 -16.98 -0.31
CA GLU A 18 -21.16 -15.73 -0.88
C GLU A 18 -20.79 -14.71 0.20
N GLU A 19 -21.69 -14.52 1.16
CA GLU A 19 -21.48 -13.60 2.28
C GLU A 19 -20.35 -14.09 3.19
N LEU A 20 -20.25 -15.41 3.42
CA LEU A 20 -19.10 -16.02 4.11
C LEU A 20 -17.78 -15.71 3.39
N ARG A 21 -17.72 -15.88 2.06
CA ARG A 21 -16.52 -15.56 1.28
C ARG A 21 -16.15 -14.09 1.37
N TYR A 22 -17.13 -13.20 1.22
CA TYR A 22 -16.93 -11.76 1.36
C TYR A 22 -16.36 -11.41 2.74
N LEU A 23 -17.01 -11.86 3.82
CA LEU A 23 -16.57 -11.59 5.20
C LEU A 23 -15.16 -12.14 5.48
N ILE A 24 -14.84 -13.34 5.00
CA ILE A 24 -13.49 -13.91 5.12
C ILE A 24 -12.47 -13.06 4.36
N THR A 25 -12.80 -12.58 3.17
CA THR A 25 -11.89 -11.70 2.42
C THR A 25 -11.69 -10.37 3.13
N VAL A 26 -12.74 -9.76 3.66
CA VAL A 26 -12.65 -8.54 4.50
C VAL A 26 -11.70 -8.79 5.67
N LEU A 27 -11.89 -9.87 6.43
CA LEU A 27 -11.01 -10.22 7.55
C LEU A 27 -9.56 -10.45 7.15
N ARG A 28 -9.29 -10.94 5.94
CA ARG A 28 -7.93 -11.11 5.40
C ARG A 28 -7.29 -9.81 4.94
N MET A 29 -8.07 -8.78 4.60
CA MET A 29 -7.57 -7.47 4.19
C MET A 29 -7.23 -6.56 5.38
N LEU A 30 -7.92 -6.70 6.51
CA LEU A 30 -7.72 -5.85 7.68
C LEU A 30 -6.26 -5.79 8.18
N PRO A 31 -5.53 -6.90 8.33
CA PRO A 31 -4.15 -6.85 8.81
C PRO A 31 -3.20 -6.13 7.85
N GLU A 32 -3.47 -6.19 6.54
CA GLU A 32 -2.67 -5.45 5.54
C GLU A 32 -2.92 -3.95 5.66
N LEU A 33 -4.17 -3.52 5.87
CA LEU A 33 -4.52 -2.12 6.07
C LEU A 33 -3.84 -1.54 7.33
N GLU A 34 -3.85 -2.30 8.42
CA GLU A 34 -3.19 -1.90 9.67
C GLU A 34 -1.68 -1.72 9.47
N ARG A 35 -1.01 -2.73 8.89
CA ARG A 35 0.42 -2.65 8.56
C ARG A 35 0.75 -1.49 7.63
N SER A 36 -0.12 -1.19 6.68
CA SER A 36 0.06 -0.07 5.75
C SER A 36 -0.07 1.28 6.46
N GLY A 37 -1.00 1.38 7.41
CA GLY A 37 -1.10 2.53 8.33
C GLY A 37 0.18 2.75 9.13
N ASP A 38 0.77 1.69 9.68
CA ASP A 38 2.04 1.77 10.42
C ASP A 38 3.19 2.26 9.52
N LEU A 39 3.27 1.77 8.28
CA LEU A 39 4.26 2.21 7.30
C LEU A 39 4.11 3.70 6.97
N ALA A 40 2.88 4.17 6.75
CA ALA A 40 2.58 5.59 6.54
C ALA A 40 2.96 6.44 7.77
N GLU A 41 2.74 5.94 8.99
CA GLU A 41 3.20 6.60 10.23
C GLU A 41 4.73 6.64 10.33
N HIS A 42 5.42 5.59 9.89
CA HIS A 42 6.89 5.57 9.86
C HIS A 42 7.47 6.61 8.91
N VAL A 43 6.85 6.84 7.75
CA VAL A 43 7.25 7.90 6.82
C VAL A 43 6.93 9.28 7.39
N SER A 44 5.70 9.49 7.90
CA SER A 44 5.27 10.80 8.42
C SER A 44 6.11 11.27 9.60
N ARG A 45 6.47 10.37 10.54
CA ARG A 45 7.35 10.70 11.67
C ARG A 45 8.73 11.18 11.23
N ARG A 46 9.25 10.65 10.13
CA ARG A 46 10.55 11.08 9.57
C ARG A 46 10.46 12.44 8.92
N ALA A 47 9.37 12.69 8.19
CA ALA A 47 9.08 14.00 7.63
C ALA A 47 8.99 15.07 8.72
N VAL A 48 8.22 14.81 9.80
CA VAL A 48 8.08 15.72 10.96
C VAL A 48 9.42 15.98 11.67
N ARG A 49 10.32 14.98 11.71
CA ARG A 49 11.67 15.14 12.29
C ARG A 49 12.63 15.94 11.40
N GLY A 50 12.20 16.38 10.22
CA GLY A 50 13.00 17.24 9.36
C GLY A 50 13.84 16.51 8.30
N LEU A 51 13.65 15.18 8.13
CA LEU A 51 14.42 14.42 7.13
C LEU A 51 14.38 15.07 5.75
N GLY A 52 13.21 15.56 5.33
CA GLY A 52 13.04 16.22 4.04
C GLY A 52 13.97 17.42 3.83
N ILE A 53 14.30 18.16 4.88
CA ILE A 53 15.21 19.33 4.83
C ILE A 53 16.66 18.87 4.62
N GLU A 54 17.04 17.74 5.20
CA GLU A 54 18.39 17.18 5.15
C GLU A 54 18.70 16.41 3.85
N LEU A 55 17.67 15.94 3.15
CA LEU A 55 17.82 15.29 1.84
C LEU A 55 18.41 16.23 0.79
N SER A 56 19.20 15.67 -0.13
CA SER A 56 19.57 16.37 -1.36
C SER A 56 18.30 16.74 -2.15
N PRO A 57 18.31 17.83 -2.96
CA PRO A 57 17.14 18.19 -3.77
C PRO A 57 16.64 17.05 -4.66
N ARG A 58 17.57 16.25 -5.20
CA ARG A 58 17.25 15.07 -6.01
C ARG A 58 16.60 13.96 -5.19
N ALA A 59 17.18 13.60 -4.04
CA ALA A 59 16.62 12.59 -3.16
C ALA A 59 15.22 13.00 -2.65
N ARG A 60 15.03 14.28 -2.33
CA ARG A 60 13.72 14.83 -1.93
C ARG A 60 12.68 14.64 -3.03
N GLY A 61 12.99 14.99 -4.27
CA GLY A 61 12.06 14.82 -5.39
C GLY A 61 11.72 13.34 -5.67
N LEU A 62 12.69 12.43 -5.51
CA LEU A 62 12.45 10.99 -5.62
C LEU A 62 11.49 10.49 -4.53
N VAL A 63 11.73 10.86 -3.27
CA VAL A 63 10.88 10.50 -2.12
C VAL A 63 9.46 11.07 -2.26
N GLU A 64 9.34 12.31 -2.76
CA GLU A 64 8.05 12.94 -3.05
C GLU A 64 7.28 12.15 -4.11
N LYS A 65 7.94 11.81 -5.23
CA LYS A 65 7.33 11.03 -6.30
C LYS A 65 6.92 9.63 -5.84
N MET A 66 7.73 8.95 -5.02
CA MET A 66 7.33 7.67 -4.41
C MET A 66 6.05 7.81 -3.59
N GLY A 67 5.92 8.91 -2.82
CA GLY A 67 4.71 9.18 -2.03
C GLY A 67 3.48 9.45 -2.89
N GLU A 68 3.63 10.15 -4.02
CA GLU A 68 2.55 10.38 -4.97
C GLU A 68 2.04 9.06 -5.58
N VAL A 69 2.95 8.25 -6.13
CA VAL A 69 2.62 6.96 -6.77
C VAL A 69 2.02 6.00 -5.76
N ALA A 70 2.63 5.88 -4.58
CA ALA A 70 2.09 5.09 -3.48
C ALA A 70 0.66 5.53 -3.09
N SER A 71 0.41 6.83 -3.02
CA SER A 71 -0.94 7.34 -2.71
C SER A 71 -1.95 7.04 -3.81
N GLU A 72 -1.51 7.05 -5.07
CA GLU A 72 -2.32 6.68 -6.22
C GLU A 72 -2.69 5.19 -6.21
N MET A 73 -1.74 4.30 -5.93
CA MET A 73 -1.98 2.86 -5.76
C MET A 73 -3.07 2.58 -4.74
N TRP A 74 -3.02 3.25 -3.59
CA TRP A 74 -4.01 3.08 -2.52
C TRP A 74 -5.36 3.68 -2.85
N ARG A 75 -5.40 4.80 -3.58
CA ARG A 75 -6.67 5.36 -4.09
C ARG A 75 -7.32 4.41 -5.08
N ALA A 76 -6.57 3.93 -6.06
CA ALA A 76 -7.02 2.93 -7.02
C ALA A 76 -7.53 1.66 -6.33
N THR A 77 -6.79 1.16 -5.34
CA THR A 77 -7.18 -0.02 -4.56
C THR A 77 -8.49 0.21 -3.79
N ALA A 78 -8.69 1.40 -3.22
CA ALA A 78 -9.93 1.77 -2.54
C ALA A 78 -11.11 1.89 -3.52
N ASP A 79 -10.91 2.54 -4.65
CA ASP A 79 -11.93 2.70 -5.70
C ASP A 79 -12.35 1.34 -6.24
N ALA A 80 -11.39 0.43 -6.48
CA ALA A 80 -11.68 -0.96 -6.88
C ALA A 80 -12.56 -1.72 -5.89
N TYR A 81 -12.37 -1.48 -4.59
CA TYR A 81 -13.18 -2.11 -3.56
C TYR A 81 -14.63 -1.63 -3.60
N VAL A 82 -14.85 -0.34 -3.87
CA VAL A 82 -16.17 0.29 -3.95
C VAL A 82 -16.88 -0.11 -5.24
N ASP A 83 -16.20 0.04 -6.38
CA ASP A 83 -16.78 -0.12 -7.72
C ASP A 83 -16.72 -1.55 -8.26
N ARG A 84 -16.00 -2.46 -7.57
CA ARG A 84 -15.78 -3.87 -7.96
C ARG A 84 -15.16 -4.01 -9.36
N THR A 85 -14.27 -3.11 -9.71
CA THR A 85 -13.62 -3.05 -11.03
C THR A 85 -12.50 -4.08 -11.14
N PRO A 86 -12.61 -5.11 -12.01
CA PRO A 86 -11.63 -6.20 -12.08
C PRO A 86 -10.24 -5.78 -12.56
N ASP A 87 -10.17 -4.73 -13.39
CA ASP A 87 -8.94 -4.32 -14.08
C ASP A 87 -7.98 -3.53 -13.19
N THR A 88 -8.40 -3.16 -11.98
CA THR A 88 -7.59 -2.32 -11.07
C THR A 88 -6.35 -3.04 -10.56
N ALA A 89 -6.35 -4.37 -10.50
CA ALA A 89 -5.17 -5.12 -10.06
C ALA A 89 -3.97 -4.90 -11.00
N THR A 90 -4.19 -4.90 -12.32
CA THR A 90 -3.14 -4.65 -13.30
C THR A 90 -2.63 -3.22 -13.22
N MET A 91 -3.53 -2.24 -13.08
CA MET A 91 -3.14 -0.84 -12.93
C MET A 91 -2.27 -0.61 -11.66
N VAL A 92 -2.62 -1.25 -10.54
CA VAL A 92 -1.83 -1.14 -9.30
C VAL A 92 -0.48 -1.84 -9.44
N GLU A 93 -0.38 -2.95 -10.19
CA GLU A 93 0.90 -3.60 -10.52
C GLU A 93 1.81 -2.69 -11.36
N GLU A 94 1.27 -2.00 -12.36
CA GLU A 94 2.05 -1.05 -13.18
C GLU A 94 2.58 0.14 -12.35
N LEU A 95 1.80 0.61 -11.37
CA LEU A 95 2.25 1.65 -10.43
C LEU A 95 3.31 1.13 -9.45
N ASP A 96 3.26 -0.14 -9.06
CA ASP A 96 4.28 -0.78 -8.21
C ASP A 96 5.64 -0.85 -8.92
N ASP A 97 5.64 -1.16 -10.23
CA ASP A 97 6.84 -1.10 -11.07
C ASP A 97 7.46 0.31 -11.06
N GLU A 98 6.65 1.37 -11.07
CA GLU A 98 7.14 2.76 -10.95
C GLU A 98 7.76 3.03 -9.56
N VAL A 99 7.20 2.49 -8.48
CA VAL A 99 7.78 2.59 -7.12
C VAL A 99 9.14 1.89 -7.06
N ASP A 100 9.28 0.73 -7.70
CA ASP A 100 10.54 -0.02 -7.78
C ASP A 100 11.61 0.75 -8.55
N GLU A 101 11.27 1.37 -9.67
CA GLU A 101 12.20 2.22 -10.42
C GLU A 101 12.67 3.42 -9.59
N LEU A 102 11.75 4.07 -8.87
CA LEU A 102 12.08 5.19 -7.97
C LEU A 102 12.94 4.73 -6.79
N HIS A 103 12.70 3.54 -6.24
CA HIS A 103 13.51 2.94 -5.19
C HIS A 103 14.96 2.73 -5.68
N VAL A 104 15.14 2.18 -6.88
CA VAL A 104 16.46 2.01 -7.50
C VAL A 104 17.15 3.36 -7.71
N ALA A 105 16.42 4.37 -8.22
CA ALA A 105 16.96 5.71 -8.44
C ALA A 105 17.39 6.39 -7.12
N LEU A 106 16.62 6.25 -6.05
CA LEU A 106 16.94 6.79 -4.73
C LEU A 106 18.15 6.06 -4.11
N THR A 107 18.24 4.74 -4.30
CA THR A 107 19.40 3.94 -3.87
C THR A 107 20.68 4.41 -4.58
N ALA A 108 20.62 4.69 -5.88
CA ALA A 108 21.75 5.24 -6.63
C ALA A 108 22.14 6.64 -6.14
N GLU A 109 21.17 7.50 -5.84
CA GLU A 109 21.41 8.83 -5.27
C GLU A 109 22.09 8.73 -3.90
N ILE A 110 21.63 7.83 -3.03
CA ILE A 110 22.28 7.56 -1.73
C ILE A 110 23.73 7.08 -1.92
N ALA A 111 23.96 6.17 -2.86
CA ALA A 111 25.29 5.63 -3.15
C ALA A 111 26.27 6.67 -3.72
N SER A 112 25.76 7.78 -4.28
CA SER A 112 26.60 8.89 -4.76
C SER A 112 27.33 9.64 -3.63
N GLY A 113 26.90 9.47 -2.38
CA GLY A 113 27.50 10.14 -1.23
C GLY A 113 27.12 11.62 -1.09
N SER A 114 26.01 12.04 -1.72
CA SER A 114 25.53 13.43 -1.71
C SER A 114 24.93 13.90 -0.36
N MET A 115 24.86 13.02 0.64
CA MET A 115 24.29 13.31 1.96
C MET A 115 25.03 12.60 3.09
N PRO A 116 24.94 13.09 4.34
CA PRO A 116 25.51 12.41 5.50
C PRO A 116 24.96 10.98 5.66
N LEU A 117 25.80 10.05 6.12
CA LEU A 117 25.42 8.64 6.30
C LEU A 117 24.12 8.44 7.12
N PRO A 118 23.89 9.15 8.25
CA PRO A 118 22.63 9.01 8.99
C PRO A 118 21.38 9.38 8.15
N VAL A 119 21.49 10.42 7.32
CA VAL A 119 20.41 10.87 6.42
C VAL A 119 20.17 9.83 5.32
N ALA A 120 21.25 9.30 4.76
CA ALA A 120 21.19 8.22 3.76
C ALA A 120 20.50 6.96 4.29
N ILE A 121 20.77 6.56 5.55
CA ILE A 121 20.10 5.42 6.18
C ILE A 121 18.60 5.69 6.34
N GLU A 122 18.21 6.88 6.79
CA GLU A 122 16.79 7.23 6.93
C GLU A 122 16.09 7.32 5.57
N ALA A 123 16.76 7.82 4.52
CA ALA A 123 16.25 7.84 3.16
C ALA A 123 16.02 6.41 2.62
N ALA A 124 16.96 5.48 2.85
CA ALA A 124 16.81 4.08 2.47
C ALA A 124 15.64 3.40 3.20
N LEU A 125 15.43 3.72 4.49
CA LEU A 125 14.27 3.21 5.23
C LEU A 125 12.95 3.74 4.67
N VAL A 126 12.88 5.03 4.31
CA VAL A 126 11.70 5.60 3.63
C VAL A 126 11.42 4.89 2.31
N ALA A 127 12.45 4.66 1.50
CA ALA A 127 12.33 3.91 0.25
C ALA A 127 11.71 2.51 0.49
N ARG A 128 12.23 1.78 1.49
CA ARG A 128 11.74 0.45 1.86
C ARG A 128 10.31 0.48 2.41
N PHE A 129 9.91 1.54 3.12
CA PHE A 129 8.53 1.65 3.58
C PHE A 129 7.56 1.88 2.43
N TYR A 130 7.94 2.66 1.42
CA TYR A 130 7.12 2.84 0.23
C TYR A 130 6.97 1.56 -0.60
N GLU A 131 8.04 0.79 -0.81
CA GLU A 131 7.94 -0.51 -1.50
C GLU A 131 7.00 -1.46 -0.76
N ARG A 132 7.16 -1.61 0.56
CA ARG A 132 6.25 -2.46 1.35
C ARG A 132 4.81 -1.95 1.34
N PHE A 133 4.62 -0.65 1.22
CA PHE A 133 3.29 -0.03 1.15
C PHE A 133 2.65 -0.26 -0.22
N GLY A 134 3.44 -0.28 -1.30
CA GLY A 134 3.04 -0.71 -2.65
C GLY A 134 2.68 -2.19 -2.71
N ASP A 135 3.54 -3.06 -2.18
CA ASP A 135 3.31 -4.51 -2.02
C ASP A 135 1.94 -4.80 -1.37
N HIS A 136 1.60 -4.06 -0.31
CA HIS A 136 0.33 -4.22 0.40
C HIS A 136 -0.86 -3.78 -0.47
N ALA A 137 -0.72 -2.71 -1.27
CA ALA A 137 -1.73 -2.29 -2.23
C ALA A 137 -1.96 -3.35 -3.31
N VAL A 138 -0.90 -3.88 -3.93
CA VAL A 138 -0.98 -4.96 -4.94
C VAL A 138 -1.69 -6.18 -4.37
N ASN A 139 -1.32 -6.61 -3.16
CA ASN A 139 -1.94 -7.75 -2.49
C ASN A 139 -3.43 -7.53 -2.22
N LEU A 140 -3.84 -6.31 -1.86
CA LEU A 140 -5.25 -5.97 -1.69
C LEU A 140 -6.00 -5.93 -3.02
N ALA A 141 -5.44 -5.26 -4.03
CA ALA A 141 -6.04 -5.15 -5.35
C ALA A 141 -6.31 -6.54 -5.95
N ARG A 142 -5.37 -7.49 -5.83
CA ARG A 142 -5.56 -8.89 -6.24
C ARG A 142 -6.70 -9.59 -5.49
N ARG A 143 -6.83 -9.37 -4.18
CA ARG A 143 -7.94 -9.95 -3.37
C ARG A 143 -9.29 -9.37 -3.78
N ILE A 144 -9.34 -8.08 -4.09
CA ILE A 144 -10.54 -7.37 -4.54
C ILE A 144 -10.96 -7.84 -5.94
N ALA A 145 -10.01 -7.97 -6.87
CA ALA A 145 -10.28 -8.51 -8.20
C ALA A 145 -10.85 -9.93 -8.12
N ALA A 146 -10.29 -10.78 -7.23
CA ALA A 146 -10.79 -12.14 -7.02
C ALA A 146 -12.22 -12.20 -6.43
N LEU A 147 -12.67 -11.17 -5.71
CA LEU A 147 -14.07 -11.03 -5.27
C LEU A 147 -15.00 -10.66 -6.43
N SER A 148 -14.52 -9.86 -7.38
CA SER A 148 -15.34 -9.27 -8.46
C SER A 148 -15.50 -10.19 -9.67
N GLN A 149 -14.52 -11.06 -9.95
CA GLN A 149 -14.52 -11.97 -11.10
C GLN A 149 -15.42 -13.22 -10.95
N ARG A 150 -16.08 -13.40 -9.79
CA ARG A 150 -16.95 -14.56 -9.57
C ARG A 150 -18.39 -14.09 -9.45
N GLU A 151 -19.17 -14.33 -10.51
CA GLU A 151 -20.64 -14.16 -10.52
C GLU A 151 -21.28 -14.82 -9.30
N PRO A 152 -22.44 -14.29 -8.83
CA PRO A 152 -23.25 -15.03 -7.88
C PRO A 152 -23.63 -16.36 -8.52
N ILE A 153 -23.36 -17.47 -7.82
CA ILE A 153 -23.82 -18.77 -8.31
C ILE A 153 -25.33 -18.75 -8.11
N SER A 154 -26.05 -18.63 -9.22
CA SER A 154 -27.52 -18.67 -9.32
C SER A 154 -28.16 -19.74 -8.44
#